data_AF-A0A1F2XPZ3-F1
#
_entry.id   AF-A0A1F2XPZ3-F1
#
_cell.length_a   1.000
_cell.length_b   1.000
_cell.length_c   1.000
_cell.angle_alpha   90.00
_cell.angle_beta   90.00
_cell.angle_gamma   90.00
#
_symmetry.space_group_name_H-M   'P 1'
#
loop_
_entity.id
_entity.type
_entity.pdbx_description
1 polymer ?
#
loop_
_entity_poly.entity_id
_entity_poly.type
_entity_poly.pdbx_seq_one_letter_code
_entity_poly.pdbx_strand_id
1 'polypeptide(L)'
;MLVERKTVPDLHLSLERGRLWRQIGRLRRAAALPYLLVEGHDLDAGSIDPIALRGTCLAVIGQGVALIRSDDPSDSAMWLRLLAERVSGVRPGRDRPAYAQRLKAAPALVPEAMLAAVPGISVVGARALLARFGSVSAVLAAEDSEWMRVRGIGPRRAAALRSAIS
;
A
#
# COMPACT_ATOMS: atom_id res chain seq x y z
N MET A 1 5.63 11.89 1.62
CA MET A 1 4.16 11.80 1.63
C MET A 1 3.63 12.69 0.52
N LEU A 2 2.52 12.31 -0.12
CA LEU A 2 1.83 13.18 -1.08
C LEU A 2 0.31 13.09 -0.84
N VAL A 3 -0.37 14.23 -0.95
CA VAL A 3 -1.82 14.33 -0.78
C VAL A 3 -2.43 14.89 -2.06
N GLU A 4 -3.36 14.16 -2.65
CA GLU A 4 -4.25 14.69 -3.70
C GLU A 4 -5.49 15.26 -3.00
N ARG A 5 -5.68 16.58 -3.04
CA ARG A 5 -6.92 17.22 -2.57
C ARG A 5 -7.92 17.30 -3.72
N LYS A 6 -9.15 16.91 -3.45
CA LYS A 6 -10.30 17.05 -4.35
C LYS A 6 -11.50 17.59 -3.60
N THR A 7 -12.22 18.54 -4.18
CA THR A 7 -13.55 18.88 -3.66
C THR A 7 -14.53 17.77 -4.07
N VAL A 8 -15.66 17.64 -3.38
CA VAL A 8 -16.72 16.69 -3.75
C VAL A 8 -17.14 16.88 -5.21
N PRO A 9 -17.49 18.09 -5.71
CA PRO A 9 -17.87 18.26 -7.11
C PRO A 9 -16.76 17.82 -8.09
N ASP A 10 -15.50 18.12 -7.77
CA ASP A 10 -14.40 17.73 -8.63
C ASP A 10 -14.14 16.21 -8.57
N LEU A 11 -14.41 15.54 -7.44
CA LEU A 11 -14.37 14.08 -7.33
C LEU A 11 -15.40 13.44 -8.28
N HIS A 12 -16.66 13.88 -8.23
CA HIS A 12 -17.71 13.45 -9.14
C HIS A 12 -17.30 13.64 -10.61
N LEU A 13 -16.86 14.85 -10.97
CA LEU A 13 -16.42 15.15 -12.34
C LEU A 13 -15.21 14.32 -12.78
N SER A 14 -14.29 13.97 -11.88
CA SER A 14 -13.16 13.10 -12.23
C SER A 14 -13.53 11.63 -12.36
N LEU A 15 -14.57 11.17 -11.67
CA LEU A 15 -15.12 9.84 -11.87
C LEU A 15 -15.84 9.74 -13.20
N GLU A 16 -16.72 10.70 -13.47
CA GLU A 16 -17.48 10.79 -14.71
C GLU A 16 -16.55 10.84 -15.93
N ARG A 17 -15.45 11.61 -15.84
CA ARG A 17 -14.44 11.71 -16.91
C ARG A 17 -13.39 10.60 -16.91
N GLY A 18 -13.48 9.61 -16.01
CA GLY A 18 -12.53 8.50 -15.90
C GLY A 18 -11.10 8.90 -15.51
N ARG A 19 -10.88 10.11 -15.00
CA ARG A 19 -9.55 10.64 -14.69
C ARG A 19 -9.04 10.22 -13.31
N LEU A 20 -9.94 9.89 -12.38
CA LEU A 20 -9.58 9.57 -10.99
C LEU A 20 -8.54 8.44 -10.92
N TRP A 21 -8.78 7.31 -11.60
CA TRP A 21 -7.90 6.14 -11.52
C TRP A 21 -6.47 6.43 -12.00
N ARG A 22 -6.33 7.26 -13.04
CA ARG A 22 -5.00 7.70 -13.50
C ARG A 22 -4.33 8.61 -12.48
N GLN A 23 -5.06 9.47 -11.77
CA GLN A 23 -4.53 10.28 -10.67
C GLN A 23 -4.07 9.40 -9.52
N ILE A 24 -4.90 8.45 -9.08
CA ILE A 24 -4.57 7.48 -8.03
C ILE A 24 -3.33 6.65 -8.38
N GLY A 25 -3.24 6.13 -9.61
CA GLY A 25 -2.07 5.39 -10.07
C GLY A 25 -0.78 6.22 -10.14
N ARG A 26 -0.88 7.53 -10.39
CA ARG A 26 0.28 8.45 -10.31
C ARG A 26 0.65 8.73 -8.86
N LEU A 27 -0.32 9.04 -8.02
CA LEU A 27 -0.15 9.33 -6.60
C LEU A 27 0.58 8.17 -5.88
N ARG A 28 0.13 6.93 -6.11
CA ARG A 28 0.74 5.72 -5.52
C ARG A 28 2.19 5.49 -5.94
N ARG A 29 2.54 5.84 -7.18
CA ARG A 29 3.93 5.73 -7.67
C ARG A 29 4.82 6.85 -7.14
N ALA A 30 4.25 8.02 -6.89
CA ALA A 30 5.02 9.20 -6.47
C ALA A 30 5.32 9.23 -4.97
N ALA A 31 4.58 8.49 -4.13
CA ALA A 31 4.75 8.55 -2.68
C ALA A 31 4.53 7.21 -1.99
N ALA A 32 5.41 6.91 -1.03
CA ALA A 32 5.28 5.76 -0.11
C ALA A 32 4.06 5.87 0.82
N LEU A 33 3.59 7.09 1.09
CA LEU A 33 2.39 7.38 1.90
C LEU A 33 1.45 8.28 1.07
N PRO A 34 0.60 7.69 0.21
CA PRO A 34 -0.35 8.41 -0.61
C PRO A 34 -1.68 8.66 0.12
N TYR A 35 -2.21 9.88 0.02
CA TYR A 35 -3.49 10.28 0.59
C TYR A 35 -4.39 10.92 -0.46
N LEU A 36 -5.68 10.57 -0.44
CA LEU A 36 -6.75 11.30 -1.12
C LEU A 36 -7.55 12.05 -0.05
N LEU A 37 -7.54 13.37 -0.09
CA LEU A 37 -8.36 14.23 0.77
C LEU A 37 -9.55 14.72 -0.04
N VAL A 38 -10.76 14.35 0.38
CA VAL A 38 -12.01 14.77 -0.25
C VAL A 38 -12.69 15.82 0.62
N GLU A 39 -12.74 17.05 0.13
CA GLU A 39 -13.28 18.23 0.83
C GLU A 39 -14.71 18.55 0.39
N GLY A 40 -15.59 18.82 1.35
CA GLY A 40 -16.98 19.23 1.15
C GLY A 40 -17.88 18.39 2.03
N HIS A 41 -18.82 19.02 2.73
CA HIS A 41 -19.68 18.38 3.75
C HIS A 41 -20.47 17.17 3.21
N ASP A 42 -21.32 17.41 2.21
CA ASP A 42 -22.12 16.36 1.58
C ASP A 42 -21.29 15.65 0.51
N LEU A 43 -20.99 14.36 0.72
CA LEU A 43 -20.25 13.54 -0.23
C LEU A 43 -21.07 13.26 -1.49
N ASP A 44 -22.39 13.24 -1.40
CA ASP A 44 -23.30 12.84 -2.47
C ASP A 44 -23.74 14.02 -3.34
N ALA A 45 -23.23 15.24 -3.06
CA ALA A 45 -23.51 16.46 -3.80
C ALA A 45 -22.86 16.50 -5.19
N GLY A 46 -23.25 15.59 -6.09
CA GLY A 46 -22.81 15.55 -7.48
C GLY A 46 -23.53 14.51 -8.34
N SER A 47 -23.01 14.26 -9.54
CA SER A 47 -23.67 13.48 -10.60
C SER A 47 -23.54 11.96 -10.48
N ILE A 48 -22.73 11.46 -9.53
CA ILE A 48 -22.41 10.03 -9.43
C ILE A 48 -23.33 9.43 -8.38
N ASP A 49 -23.88 8.25 -8.69
CA ASP A 49 -24.69 7.49 -7.75
C ASP A 49 -23.98 7.29 -6.39
N PRO A 50 -24.67 7.50 -5.25
CA PRO A 50 -24.09 7.40 -3.91
C PRO A 50 -23.42 6.05 -3.59
N ILE A 51 -23.95 4.94 -4.12
CA ILE A 51 -23.38 3.59 -3.91
C ILE A 51 -22.10 3.46 -4.75
N ALA A 52 -22.14 3.87 -6.02
CA ALA A 52 -20.97 3.85 -6.90
C ALA A 52 -19.82 4.72 -6.36
N LEU A 53 -20.15 5.89 -5.79
CA LEU A 53 -19.17 6.77 -5.18
C LEU A 53 -18.49 6.14 -3.96
N ARG A 54 -19.27 5.56 -3.03
CA ARG A 54 -18.73 4.86 -1.86
C ARG A 54 -17.92 3.62 -2.27
N GLY A 55 -18.37 2.88 -3.28
CA GLY A 55 -17.64 1.76 -3.88
C GLY A 55 -16.28 2.20 -4.45
N THR A 56 -16.24 3.36 -5.10
CA THR A 56 -15.00 3.98 -5.56
C THR A 56 -14.08 4.32 -4.39
N CYS A 57 -14.60 4.96 -3.33
CA CYS A 57 -13.82 5.27 -2.14
C CYS A 57 -13.20 4.01 -1.51
N LEU A 58 -13.98 2.94 -1.38
CA LEU A 58 -13.50 1.64 -0.89
C LEU A 58 -12.41 1.05 -1.81
N ALA A 59 -12.58 1.13 -3.13
CA ALA A 59 -11.58 0.66 -4.08
C ALA A 59 -10.28 1.49 -4.02
N VAL A 60 -10.35 2.80 -3.82
CA VAL A 60 -9.17 3.66 -3.59
C VAL A 60 -8.43 3.23 -2.32
N ILE A 61 -9.16 2.98 -1.22
CA ILE A 61 -8.59 2.47 0.03
C ILE A 61 -7.95 1.10 -0.17
N GLY A 62 -8.61 0.20 -0.89
CA GLY A 62 -8.10 -1.14 -1.23
C GLY A 62 -6.80 -1.12 -2.05
N GLN A 63 -6.53 -0.03 -2.78
CA GLN A 63 -5.26 0.18 -3.48
C GLN A 63 -4.14 0.73 -2.58
N GLY A 64 -4.39 0.90 -1.29
CA GLY A 64 -3.43 1.41 -0.32
C GLY A 64 -3.29 2.93 -0.31
N VAL A 65 -4.30 3.66 -0.80
CA VAL A 65 -4.39 5.11 -0.65
C VAL A 65 -5.27 5.44 0.55
N ALA A 66 -4.72 6.17 1.51
CA ALA A 66 -5.50 6.60 2.66
C ALA A 66 -6.52 7.68 2.25
N LEU A 67 -7.77 7.53 2.68
CA LEU A 67 -8.84 8.49 2.41
C LEU A 67 -9.06 9.38 3.64
N ILE A 68 -9.10 10.69 3.44
CA ILE A 68 -9.50 11.68 4.46
C ILE A 68 -10.72 12.43 3.93
N ARG A 69 -11.72 12.63 4.78
CA ARG A 69 -12.85 13.52 4.51
C ARG A 69 -12.68 14.79 5.34
N SER A 70 -12.97 15.91 4.73
CA SER A 70 -13.04 17.21 5.39
C SER A 70 -14.28 17.97 4.94
N ASP A 71 -14.79 18.82 5.82
CA ASP A 71 -16.02 19.58 5.55
C ASP A 71 -15.75 20.80 4.65
N ASP A 72 -14.66 21.52 4.91
CA ASP A 72 -14.33 22.79 4.27
C ASP A 72 -12.80 23.02 4.15
N PRO A 73 -12.34 24.14 3.55
CA PRO A 73 -10.91 24.44 3.42
C PRO A 73 -10.16 24.58 4.75
N SER A 74 -10.81 25.10 5.80
CA SER A 74 -10.20 25.28 7.12
C SER A 74 -9.97 23.92 7.79
N ASP A 75 -10.98 23.03 7.75
CA ASP A 75 -10.85 21.65 8.23
C ASP A 75 -9.77 20.89 7.43
N SER A 76 -9.75 21.07 6.10
CA SER A 76 -8.70 20.49 5.24
C SER A 76 -7.30 20.95 5.63
N ALA A 77 -7.12 22.24 5.92
CA ALA A 77 -5.84 22.78 6.38
C ALA A 77 -5.41 22.16 7.71
N MET A 78 -6.34 21.94 8.64
CA MET A 78 -6.08 21.28 9.91
C MET A 78 -5.62 19.83 9.71
N TRP A 79 -6.30 19.05 8.86
CA TRP A 79 -5.88 17.69 8.51
C TRP A 79 -4.48 17.65 7.91
N LEU A 80 -4.20 18.53 6.95
CA LEU A 80 -2.90 18.60 6.28
C LEU A 80 -1.78 18.97 7.26
N ARG A 81 -2.03 19.93 8.16
CA ARG A 81 -1.08 20.31 9.22
C ARG A 81 -0.77 19.13 10.14
N LEU A 82 -1.79 18.47 10.69
CA LEU A 82 -1.60 17.34 11.59
C LEU A 82 -0.88 16.17 10.92
N LEU A 83 -1.18 15.96 9.63
CA LEU A 83 -0.55 14.93 8.83
C LEU A 83 0.94 15.26 8.58
N ALA A 84 1.26 16.51 8.25
CA ALA A 84 2.64 16.97 8.12
C ALA A 84 3.43 16.82 9.43
N GLU A 85 2.89 17.28 10.55
CA GLU A 85 3.51 17.13 11.89
C GLU A 85 3.79 15.66 12.22
N ARG A 86 2.87 14.75 11.86
CA ARG A 86 3.02 13.31 12.08
C ARG A 86 4.13 12.71 11.21
N VAL A 87 4.25 13.11 9.95
CA VAL A 87 5.25 12.57 9.02
C VAL A 87 6.64 13.15 9.29
N SER A 88 6.73 14.42 9.68
CA SER A 88 8.00 15.08 10.00
C SER A 88 8.62 14.63 11.33
N GLY A 89 7.92 13.79 12.13
CA GLY A 89 8.44 13.30 13.40
C GLY A 89 8.59 14.38 14.48
N VAL A 90 8.01 15.57 14.26
CA VAL A 90 8.07 16.73 15.18
C VAL A 90 7.40 16.42 16.51
N ARG A 91 6.52 15.41 16.55
CA ARG A 91 6.02 14.83 17.79
C ARG A 91 6.90 13.64 18.17
N PRO A 92 7.52 13.63 19.37
CA PRO A 92 8.22 12.44 19.86
C PRO A 92 7.29 11.24 19.76
N GLY A 93 7.85 10.09 19.34
CA GLY A 93 7.09 8.84 19.28
C GLY A 93 6.43 8.61 20.62
N ARG A 94 5.11 8.79 20.70
CA ARG A 94 4.37 8.43 21.92
C ARG A 94 4.69 6.97 22.20
N ASP A 95 5.05 6.67 23.44
CA ASP A 95 4.95 5.30 23.96
C ASP A 95 3.51 4.85 23.77
N ARG A 96 3.29 4.12 22.67
CA ARG A 96 1.99 3.56 22.35
C ARG A 96 1.94 2.18 22.98
N PRO A 97 0.86 1.85 23.69
CA PRO A 97 0.59 0.48 24.10
C PRO A 97 0.69 -0.47 22.91
N ALA A 98 1.09 -1.73 23.14
CA ALA A 98 1.31 -2.71 22.07
C ALA A 98 0.12 -2.85 21.10
N TYR A 99 -1.12 -2.72 21.58
CA TYR A 99 -2.34 -2.77 20.74
C TYR A 99 -2.49 -1.57 19.79
N ALA A 100 -1.86 -0.44 20.11
CA ALA A 100 -1.89 0.80 19.33
C ALA A 100 -0.62 0.97 18.45
N GLN A 101 0.31 0.03 18.55
CA GLN A 101 1.40 -0.11 17.59
C GLN A 101 0.85 -0.88 16.38
N ARG A 102 1.20 -0.42 15.17
CA ARG A 102 0.90 -1.17 13.94
C ARG A 102 1.45 -2.58 14.15
N LEU A 103 0.58 -3.60 14.08
CA LEU A 103 0.97 -5.01 14.20
C LEU A 103 2.18 -5.21 13.27
N LYS A 104 3.37 -5.34 13.86
CA LYS A 104 4.50 -5.88 13.13
C LYS A 104 4.00 -7.24 12.64
N ALA A 105 4.24 -7.56 11.36
CA ALA A 105 3.98 -8.90 10.87
C ALA A 105 4.54 -9.87 11.93
N ALA A 106 3.74 -10.86 12.35
CA ALA A 106 4.20 -11.82 13.35
C ALA A 106 5.60 -12.30 12.95
N PRO A 107 6.58 -12.43 13.86
CA PRO A 107 7.96 -12.75 13.49
C PRO A 107 8.08 -13.95 12.54
N ALA A 108 7.17 -14.93 12.65
CA ALA A 108 7.06 -16.08 11.76
C ALA A 108 6.67 -15.76 10.30
N LEU A 109 5.96 -14.65 10.05
CA LEU A 109 5.53 -14.20 8.73
C LEU A 109 6.59 -13.32 8.03
N VAL A 110 7.60 -12.82 8.76
CA VAL A 110 8.65 -11.96 8.19
C VAL A 110 9.48 -12.71 7.13
N PRO A 111 9.97 -13.94 7.37
CA PRO A 111 10.67 -14.74 6.35
C PRO A 111 9.88 -14.93 5.05
N GLU A 112 8.58 -15.22 5.18
CA GLU A 112 7.68 -15.43 4.04
C GLU A 112 7.48 -14.13 3.25
N ALA A 113 7.20 -13.04 3.95
CA ALA A 113 6.99 -11.73 3.35
C ALA A 113 8.25 -11.23 2.62
N MET A 114 9.44 -11.48 3.18
CA MET A 114 10.71 -11.13 2.52
C MET A 114 10.87 -11.84 1.18
N LEU A 115 10.60 -13.15 1.11
CA LEU A 115 10.73 -13.92 -0.14
C LEU A 115 9.60 -13.59 -1.14
N ALA A 116 8.37 -13.37 -0.66
CA ALA A 116 7.23 -13.01 -1.50
C ALA A 116 7.31 -11.58 -2.08
N ALA A 117 8.24 -10.76 -1.58
CA ALA A 117 8.52 -9.44 -2.15
C ALA A 117 9.28 -9.53 -3.49
N VAL A 118 9.92 -10.66 -3.79
CA VAL A 118 10.61 -10.87 -5.06
C VAL A 118 9.59 -11.01 -6.19
N PRO A 119 9.70 -10.24 -7.28
CA PRO A 119 8.78 -10.32 -8.41
C PRO A 119 8.60 -11.75 -8.92
N GLY A 120 7.35 -12.21 -8.96
CA GLY A 120 7.00 -13.55 -9.44
C GLY A 120 7.09 -14.67 -8.40
N ILE A 121 7.52 -14.37 -7.16
CA ILE A 121 7.44 -15.29 -6.03
C ILE A 121 6.15 -15.02 -5.26
N SER A 122 5.24 -15.99 -5.25
CA SER A 122 4.01 -15.91 -4.45
C SER A 122 4.25 -16.31 -3.01
N VAL A 123 3.29 -16.05 -2.13
CA VAL A 123 3.26 -16.56 -0.76
C VAL A 123 3.45 -18.09 -0.72
N VAL A 124 2.82 -18.81 -1.64
CA VAL A 124 2.98 -20.28 -1.76
C VAL A 124 4.42 -20.65 -2.14
N GLY A 125 5.03 -19.91 -3.06
CA GLY A 125 6.44 -20.12 -3.44
C GLY A 125 7.41 -19.81 -2.30
N ALA A 126 7.18 -18.72 -1.57
CA ALA A 126 7.96 -18.33 -0.39
C ALA A 126 7.89 -19.41 0.71
N ARG A 127 6.69 -19.94 1.00
CA ARG A 127 6.51 -21.06 1.93
C ARG A 127 7.23 -22.32 1.46
N ALA A 128 7.15 -22.65 0.18
CA ALA A 128 7.82 -23.83 -0.36
C ALA A 128 9.36 -23.73 -0.26
N LEU A 129 9.92 -22.53 -0.50
CA LEU A 129 11.34 -22.25 -0.29
C LEU A 129 11.70 -22.40 1.20
N LEU A 130 10.94 -21.78 2.11
CA LEU A 130 11.20 -21.88 3.55
C LEU A 130 11.04 -23.31 4.08
N ALA A 131 10.08 -24.09 3.58
CA ALA A 131 9.92 -25.49 3.95
C ALA A 131 11.12 -26.34 3.50
N ARG A 132 11.75 -26.01 2.35
CA ARG A 132 12.89 -26.75 1.80
C ARG A 132 14.22 -26.37 2.46
N PHE A 133 14.42 -25.10 2.76
CA PHE A 133 15.71 -24.53 3.19
C PHE A 133 15.73 -24.11 4.67
N GLY A 134 14.58 -24.04 5.33
CA GLY A 134 14.45 -23.80 6.78
C GLY A 134 14.56 -22.33 7.19
N SER A 135 15.26 -21.47 6.44
CA SER A 135 15.39 -20.04 6.74
C SER A 135 15.66 -19.21 5.48
N VAL A 136 15.43 -17.89 5.55
CA VAL A 136 15.82 -16.98 4.46
C VAL A 136 17.31 -17.04 4.20
N SER A 137 18.15 -17.07 5.24
CA SER A 137 19.61 -17.16 5.08
C SER A 137 20.02 -18.38 4.28
N ALA A 138 19.38 -19.53 4.53
CA ALA A 138 19.64 -20.76 3.78
C ALA A 138 19.11 -20.69 2.34
N VAL A 139 17.99 -20.01 2.09
CA VAL A 139 17.51 -19.74 0.72
C VAL A 139 18.53 -18.88 -0.03
N LEU A 140 19.06 -17.83 0.59
CA LEU A 140 20.02 -16.90 -0.04
C LEU A 140 21.37 -17.57 -0.35
N ALA A 141 21.79 -18.54 0.48
CA ALA A 141 23.03 -19.29 0.29
C ALA A 141 22.93 -20.37 -0.79
N ALA A 142 21.73 -20.77 -1.20
CA ALA A 142 21.52 -21.85 -2.16
C ALA A 142 21.79 -21.42 -3.61
N GLU A 143 22.16 -22.40 -4.44
CA GLU A 143 22.37 -22.18 -5.87
C GLU A 143 21.04 -22.11 -6.66
N ASP A 144 21.07 -21.50 -7.84
CA ASP A 144 19.91 -21.41 -8.74
C ASP A 144 19.34 -22.80 -9.07
N SER A 145 20.23 -23.79 -9.21
CA SER A 145 19.89 -25.19 -9.49
C SER A 145 19.07 -25.81 -8.36
N GLU A 146 19.31 -25.41 -7.11
CA GLU A 146 18.62 -25.91 -5.94
C GLU A 146 17.24 -25.28 -5.77
N TRP A 147 17.12 -23.97 -6.05
CA TRP A 147 15.83 -23.30 -6.08
C TRP A 147 14.89 -23.91 -7.11
N MET A 148 15.40 -24.26 -8.29
CA MET A 148 14.60 -24.88 -9.35
C MET A 148 14.06 -26.28 -9.01
N ARG A 149 14.58 -26.93 -7.95
CA ARG A 149 14.01 -28.19 -7.42
C ARG A 149 12.76 -27.95 -6.56
N VAL A 150 12.50 -26.73 -6.14
CA VAL A 150 11.29 -26.39 -5.38
C VAL A 150 10.10 -26.29 -6.33
N ARG A 151 9.03 -27.05 -6.03
CA ARG A 151 7.81 -27.06 -6.85
C ARG A 151 7.29 -25.63 -7.05
N GLY A 152 7.14 -25.24 -8.32
CA GLY A 152 6.68 -23.91 -8.68
C GLY A 152 7.77 -22.85 -8.77
N ILE A 153 9.05 -23.19 -8.58
CA ILE A 153 10.16 -22.28 -8.86
C ILE A 153 10.84 -22.75 -10.15
N GLY A 154 10.54 -22.07 -11.26
CA GLY A 154 11.17 -22.32 -12.55
C GLY A 154 12.31 -21.34 -12.86
N PRO A 155 12.98 -21.47 -14.02
CA PRO A 155 14.14 -20.65 -14.38
C PRO A 155 13.90 -19.14 -14.28
N ARG A 156 12.73 -18.66 -14.71
CA ARG A 156 12.35 -17.24 -14.61
C ARG A 156 12.28 -16.75 -13.16
N ARG A 157 11.75 -17.58 -12.26
CA ARG A 157 11.59 -17.25 -10.83
C ARG A 157 12.93 -17.34 -10.10
N ALA A 158 13.76 -18.32 -10.45
CA ALA A 158 15.13 -18.44 -9.95
C ALA A 158 15.99 -17.23 -10.38
N ALA A 159 15.91 -16.80 -11.64
CA ALA A 159 16.60 -15.60 -12.11
C ALA A 159 16.10 -14.32 -11.39
N ALA A 160 14.80 -14.20 -11.13
CA ALA A 160 14.25 -13.09 -10.35
C ALA A 160 14.77 -13.08 -8.90
N LEU A 161 14.85 -14.26 -8.25
CA LEU A 161 15.49 -14.42 -6.94
C LEU A 161 16.96 -14.01 -7.00
N ARG A 162 17.72 -14.48 -7.99
CA ARG A 162 19.14 -14.13 -8.15
C ARG A 162 19.35 -12.63 -8.35
N SER A 163 18.52 -12.01 -9.19
CA SER A 163 18.55 -10.57 -9.42
C SER A 163 18.16 -9.74 -8.19
N ALA A 164 17.36 -10.29 -7.27
CA ALA A 164 16.95 -9.58 -6.07
C ALA A 164 18.01 -9.59 -4.96
N ILE A 165 19.00 -10.48 -5.06
CA ILE A 165 20.05 -10.66 -4.04
C ILE A 165 21.45 -10.22 -4.53
N SER A 166 21.57 -9.89 -5.81
CA SER A 166 22.77 -9.28 -6.42
C SER A 166 22.73 -7.77 -6.25
#